data_AF-A0A0D6KHQ6-F1
#
_entry.id   AF-A0A0D6KHQ6-F1
#
_cell.length_a   1.000
_cell.length_b   1.000
_cell.length_c   1.000
_cell.angle_alpha   90.00
_cell.angle_beta   90.00
_cell.angle_gamma   90.00
#
_symmetry.space_group_name_H-M   'P 1'
#
loop_
_entity.id
_entity.type
_entity.pdbx_description
1 polymer ?
#
loop_
_entity_poly.entity_id
_entity_poly.type
_entity_poly.pdbx_seq_one_letter_code
_entity_poly.pdbx_strand_id
1 'polypeptide(L)' 'METNSNHPKNDINSVSFPEGQLLANGASAEETANISAAYHLGKPLPTSDIEVINRVADRLTQTSGYGKYSDWGKDE' A
#
# COMPACT_ATOMS: atom_id res chain seq x y z
N MET A 1 17.67 16.23 -19.81
CA MET A 1 17.90 15.57 -18.50
C MET A 1 16.61 14.88 -18.13
N GLU A 2 16.45 13.64 -18.60
CA GLU A 2 15.27 12.84 -18.32
C GLU A 2 15.62 11.97 -17.11
N THR A 3 15.11 12.35 -15.94
CA THR A 3 15.15 11.47 -14.77
C THR A 3 14.16 10.34 -15.05
N ASN A 4 14.64 9.29 -15.70
CA ASN A 4 13.99 8.00 -15.77
C ASN A 4 13.94 7.45 -14.33
N SER A 5 12.91 7.86 -13.59
CA SER A 5 12.50 7.20 -12.36
C SER A 5 11.99 5.82 -12.75
N ASN A 6 12.94 4.90 -12.98
CA ASN A 6 12.72 3.47 -13.13
C ASN A 6 12.38 2.87 -11.75
N HIS A 7 11.46 3.50 -11.04
CA HIS A 7 10.70 2.79 -10.04
C HIS A 7 9.68 2.00 -10.84
N PRO A 8 9.58 0.68 -10.64
CA PRO A 8 8.49 -0.10 -11.19
C PRO A 8 7.22 0.62 -10.75
N LYS A 9 6.54 1.24 -11.71
CA LYS A 9 5.22 1.80 -11.47
C LYS A 9 4.42 0.60 -11.04
N ASN A 10 4.16 0.48 -9.73
CA ASN A 10 3.02 -0.31 -9.29
C ASN A 10 1.89 0.15 -10.21
N ASP A 11 1.15 -0.78 -10.77
CA ASP A 11 -0.09 -0.43 -11.45
C ASP A 11 -1.11 -0.10 -10.35
N ILE A 12 -0.80 0.90 -9.51
CA ILE A 12 -1.64 1.42 -8.42
C ILE A 12 -2.97 1.91 -9.00
N ASN A 13 -2.99 2.19 -10.31
CA ASN A 13 -4.18 2.55 -11.07
C ASN A 13 -5.03 1.34 -11.49
N SER A 14 -4.52 0.11 -11.42
CA SER A 14 -5.28 -1.10 -11.73
C SER A 14 -6.26 -1.47 -10.60
N VAL A 15 -5.91 -1.12 -9.35
CA VAL A 15 -6.72 -1.43 -8.17
C VAL A 15 -6.91 -0.17 -7.31
N SER A 16 -8.15 0.28 -7.16
CA SER A 16 -8.47 1.40 -6.27
C SER A 16 -8.14 1.10 -4.82
N PHE A 17 -7.70 2.12 -4.07
CA PHE A 17 -7.44 1.99 -2.63
C PHE A 17 -8.74 1.72 -1.85
N PRO A 18 -8.83 0.68 -1.00
CA PRO A 18 -10.06 0.24 -0.35
C PRO A 18 -10.34 1.03 0.94
N GLU A 19 -10.34 2.37 0.85
CA GLU A 19 -10.53 3.28 1.99
C GLU A 19 -11.80 2.96 2.80
N GLY A 20 -12.91 2.76 2.10
CA GLY A 20 -14.19 2.43 2.74
C GLY A 20 -14.18 1.09 3.48
N GLN A 21 -13.38 0.12 3.05
CA GLN A 21 -13.23 -1.15 3.77
C GLN A 21 -12.41 -0.96 5.04
N LEU A 22 -11.39 -0.13 5.03
CA LEU A 22 -10.60 0.15 6.23
C LEU A 22 -11.44 0.85 7.30
N LEU A 23 -12.12 1.95 6.93
CA LEU A 23 -12.98 2.71 7.85
C LEU A 23 -14.13 1.86 8.40
N ALA A 24 -14.76 1.02 7.56
CA ALA A 24 -15.84 0.13 7.99
C ALA A 24 -15.38 -0.97 8.96
N ASN A 25 -14.09 -1.31 8.95
CA ASN A 25 -13.49 -2.33 9.82
C ASN A 25 -12.85 -1.74 11.08
N GLY A 26 -13.10 -0.47 11.39
CA GLY A 26 -12.63 0.18 12.61
C GLY A 26 -11.30 0.89 12.49
N ALA A 27 -10.75 1.02 11.28
CA ALA A 27 -9.58 1.88 11.06
C ALA A 27 -9.91 3.32 11.46
N SER A 28 -9.01 3.95 12.20
CA SER A 28 -9.09 5.40 12.36
C SER A 28 -8.86 6.11 11.01
N ALA A 29 -9.33 7.34 10.90
CA ALA A 29 -9.06 8.17 9.72
C ALA A 29 -7.54 8.40 9.52
N GLU A 30 -6.78 8.48 10.62
CA GLU A 30 -5.33 8.65 10.60
C GLU A 30 -4.60 7.37 10.13
N GLU A 31 -4.98 6.20 10.64
CA GLU A 31 -4.45 4.92 10.14
C GLU A 31 -4.75 4.72 8.66
N THR A 32 -5.98 5.03 8.25
CA THR A 32 -6.41 4.92 6.86
C THR A 32 -5.58 5.86 5.97
N ALA A 33 -5.35 7.09 6.41
CA ALA A 33 -4.49 8.05 5.71
C ALA A 33 -3.03 7.56 5.62
N ASN A 34 -2.49 6.95 6.67
CA ASN A 34 -1.14 6.40 6.69
C ASN A 34 -0.99 5.21 5.71
N ILE A 35 -1.96 4.30 5.69
CA ILE A 35 -1.99 3.16 4.76
C ILE A 35 -2.15 3.67 3.32
N SER A 36 -3.03 4.65 3.09
CA SER A 36 -3.23 5.28 1.77
C SER A 36 -1.96 5.96 1.26
N ALA A 37 -1.29 6.73 2.12
CA ALA A 37 -0.02 7.37 1.79
C ALA A 37 1.05 6.33 1.44
N ALA A 38 1.19 5.27 2.23
CA ALA A 38 2.09 4.17 1.91
C ALA A 38 1.73 3.53 0.56
N TYR A 39 0.45 3.27 0.31
CA TYR A 39 -0.07 2.68 -0.94
C TYR A 39 0.27 3.53 -2.17
N HIS A 40 0.05 4.84 -2.12
CA HIS A 40 0.38 5.72 -3.24
C HIS A 40 1.87 5.96 -3.42
N LEU A 41 2.66 5.90 -2.35
CA LEU A 41 4.12 6.06 -2.40
C LEU A 41 4.87 4.76 -2.71
N GLY A 42 4.17 3.61 -2.81
CA GLY A 42 4.80 2.31 -3.05
C GLY A 42 5.69 1.82 -1.90
N LYS A 43 5.51 2.35 -0.69
CA LYS A 43 6.25 1.96 0.53
C LYS A 43 5.74 0.61 1.09
N PRO A 44 6.34 0.03 2.12
CA PRO A 44 5.67 -1.03 2.87
C PRO A 44 4.38 -0.51 3.52
N LEU A 45 3.29 -1.28 3.48
CA LEU A 45 2.06 -0.91 4.20
C LEU A 45 2.30 -1.02 5.71
N PRO A 46 1.90 -0.03 6.52
CA PRO A 46 2.02 -0.10 7.96
C PRO A 46 1.08 -1.17 8.53
N THR A 47 1.54 -1.87 9.56
CA THR A 47 0.71 -2.79 10.35
C THR A 47 -0.19 -2.01 11.30
N SER A 48 -1.45 -2.43 11.41
CA SER A 48 -2.42 -1.94 12.38
C SER A 48 -2.63 -2.97 13.49
N ASP A 49 -3.11 -2.54 14.65
CA ASP A 49 -3.55 -3.43 15.74
C ASP A 49 -4.82 -4.21 15.38
N ILE A 50 -5.53 -3.80 14.33
CA ILE A 50 -6.75 -4.45 13.85
C ILE A 50 -6.40 -5.50 12.80
N GLU A 51 -6.56 -6.79 13.16
CA GLU A 51 -6.17 -7.92 12.29
C GLU A 51 -6.83 -7.86 10.90
N VAL A 52 -8.09 -7.42 10.81
CA VAL A 52 -8.80 -7.32 9.53
C VAL A 52 -8.19 -6.24 8.61
N ILE A 53 -7.64 -5.15 9.16
CA ILE A 53 -6.92 -4.13 8.38
C ILE A 53 -5.65 -4.73 7.77
N ASN A 54 -4.89 -5.48 8.57
CA ASN A 54 -3.70 -6.18 8.09
C ASN A 54 -4.04 -7.17 6.97
N ARG A 55 -5.19 -7.85 7.07
CA ARG A 55 -5.67 -8.76 6.03
C ARG A 55 -6.07 -8.03 4.75
N VAL A 56 -6.65 -6.83 4.84
CA VAL A 56 -6.97 -5.98 3.68
C VAL A 56 -5.68 -5.49 3.02
N ALA A 57 -4.70 -5.05 3.82
CA ALA A 57 -3.38 -4.63 3.35
C ALA A 57 -2.61 -5.77 2.66
N ASP A 58 -2.65 -6.98 3.22
CA ASP A 58 -2.05 -8.17 2.62
C ASP A 58 -2.72 -8.51 1.28
N ARG A 59 -4.04 -8.45 1.21
CA ARG A 59 -4.80 -8.61 -0.04
C ARG A 59 -4.42 -7.59 -1.10
N LEU A 60 -4.20 -6.32 -0.74
CA LEU A 60 -3.73 -5.31 -1.69
C LEU A 60 -2.37 -5.72 -2.27
N THR A 61 -1.45 -6.18 -1.43
CA THR A 61 -0.13 -6.69 -1.83
C THR A 61 -0.27 -7.87 -2.83
N GLN A 62 -1.18 -8.81 -2.55
CA GLN A 62 -1.41 -9.98 -3.41
C GLN A 62 -2.09 -9.65 -4.74
N THR A 63 -3.11 -8.79 -4.76
CA THR A 63 -3.97 -8.55 -5.94
C THR A 63 -3.42 -7.47 -6.87
N SER A 64 -2.85 -6.40 -6.32
CA SER A 64 -2.32 -5.29 -7.12
C SER A 64 -0.85 -5.48 -7.52
N GLY A 65 -0.20 -6.54 -6.99
CA GLY A 65 1.26 -6.70 -7.10
C GLY A 65 2.05 -5.66 -6.30
N TYR A 66 1.36 -4.88 -5.46
CA TYR A 66 1.97 -3.91 -4.57
C TYR A 66 3.04 -4.59 -3.70
N GLY A 67 4.22 -3.97 -3.59
CA GLY A 67 5.35 -4.54 -2.85
C GLY A 67 6.18 -5.59 -3.61
N LYS A 68 5.70 -6.17 -4.73
CA LYS A 68 6.50 -7.14 -5.52
C LYS A 68 7.72 -6.51 -6.20
N TYR A 69 7.64 -5.22 -6.49
CA TYR A 69 8.71 -4.49 -7.13
C TYR A 69 9.19 -3.29 -6.32
N SER A 70 8.66 -3.10 -5.10
CA SER A 70 9.14 -2.03 -4.23
C SER A 70 10.59 -2.33 -3.87
N ASP A 71 11.50 -1.54 -4.43
CA ASP A 71 12.95 -1.54 -4.14
C ASP A 71 13.27 -1.07 -2.70
N TRP A 72 12.24 -0.88 -1.89
CA TRP A 72 12.34 -0.55 -0.47
C TRP A 72 12.63 -1.81 0.33
N GLY A 73 13.92 -2.17 0.41
CA GLY A 73 14.42 -3.28 1.23
C GLY A 73 15.43 -4.20 0.56
N LYS A 74 15.94 -3.86 -0.64
CA LYS A 74 17.12 -4.53 -1.23
C LYS A 74 18.38 -3.68 -1.05
N ASP A 75 18.69 -3.36 0.21
CA ASP A 75 20.05 -3.04 0.60
C ASP A 75 20.47 -4.11 1.61
N GLU A 76 21.11 -5.17 1.08
CA GLU A 76 22.11 -5.96 1.80
C GLU A 76 23.50 -5.46 1.37
#